data_AF-A0A5J4UWM3-F1
#
_entry.id   AF-A0A5J4UWM3-F1
#
_cell.length_a   1.000
_cell.length_b   1.000
_cell.length_c   1.000
_cell.angle_alpha   90.00
_cell.angle_beta   90.00
_cell.angle_gamma   90.00
#
_symmetry.space_group_name_H-M   'P 1'
#
loop_
_entity.id
_entity.type
_entity.pdbx_description
1 polymer ?
#
loop_
_entity_poly.entity_id
_entity_poly.type
_entity_poly.pdbx_seq_one_letter_code
_entity_poly.pdbx_strand_id
1 'polypeptide(L)'
;MHLLATILFVGFYFCETPANCGKKQIVGNWTFQIEAPSPDAEINCISHGIISPNSTIHVSLEEPNIAKVENGVIGTWTMIEVEGFSIYLGDEHYFALFQYVETEDESGQTIYINYCNQSRGGWSNKDVIKPQNYSCFVATKDSSS
;
A
#
# COMPACT_ATOMS: atom_id res chain seq x y z
N MET A 1 2.25 -24.30 40.65
CA MET A 1 1.22 -23.33 40.21
C MET A 1 1.83 -22.06 39.61
N HIS A 2 2.96 -22.15 38.89
CA HIS A 2 3.53 -21.00 38.15
C HIS A 2 3.87 -21.35 36.69
N LEU A 3 3.80 -22.63 36.32
CA LEU A 3 4.13 -23.11 34.97
C LEU A 3 2.97 -22.95 33.97
N LEU A 4 1.72 -22.86 34.45
CA LEU A 4 0.55 -22.61 33.58
C LEU A 4 0.38 -21.13 33.23
N ALA A 5 0.92 -20.20 34.03
CA ALA A 5 0.69 -18.77 33.85
C ALA A 5 1.54 -18.16 32.72
N THR A 6 2.64 -18.81 32.33
CA THR A 6 3.57 -18.32 31.28
C THR A 6 3.20 -18.78 29.87
N ILE A 7 2.37 -19.82 29.71
CA ILE A 7 1.95 -20.31 28.37
C ILE A 7 0.82 -19.44 27.78
N LEU A 8 0.15 -18.61 28.59
CA LEU A 8 -1.01 -17.81 28.17
C LEU A 8 -0.64 -16.48 27.47
N PHE A 9 0.64 -16.15 27.30
CA PHE A 9 1.10 -14.86 26.76
C PHE A 9 1.70 -14.92 25.35
N VAL A 10 1.55 -16.04 24.64
CA VAL A 10 2.03 -16.17 23.26
C VAL A 10 0.83 -16.14 22.31
N GLY A 11 0.12 -15.01 22.30
CA GLY A 11 -0.68 -14.65 21.14
C GLY A 11 0.28 -14.22 20.04
N PHE A 12 0.62 -15.13 19.12
CA PHE A 12 1.25 -14.75 17.87
C PHE A 12 0.23 -13.96 17.06
N TYR A 13 0.18 -12.66 17.28
CA TYR A 13 -0.49 -11.75 16.36
C TYR A 13 0.40 -11.66 15.13
N PHE A 14 0.08 -12.44 14.10
CA PHE A 14 0.55 -12.16 12.74
C PHE A 14 -0.15 -10.86 12.33
N CYS A 15 0.52 -9.74 12.60
CA CYS A 15 0.08 -8.41 12.17
C CYS A 15 0.39 -8.18 10.69
N GLU A 16 1.04 -9.15 10.04
CA GLU A 16 1.34 -9.15 8.61
C GLU A 16 0.09 -9.43 7.79
N THR A 17 0.02 -8.77 6.65
CA THR A 17 -0.94 -9.11 5.60
C THR A 17 -0.55 -10.41 4.92
N PRO A 18 -1.51 -11.14 4.34
CA PRO A 18 -1.23 -12.26 3.43
C PRO A 18 -0.52 -11.89 2.12
N ALA A 19 -0.31 -10.59 1.86
CA ALA A 19 0.33 -10.14 0.63
C ALA A 19 1.78 -10.67 0.55
N ASN A 20 2.15 -11.23 -0.59
CA ASN A 20 3.50 -11.72 -0.85
C ASN A 20 3.97 -11.31 -2.24
N CYS A 21 4.39 -10.06 -2.36
CA CYS A 21 4.78 -9.43 -3.62
C CYS A 21 6.28 -9.12 -3.67
N GLY A 22 6.97 -9.67 -4.67
CA GLY A 22 8.41 -9.47 -4.85
C GLY A 22 8.74 -8.17 -5.58
N LYS A 23 9.91 -7.58 -5.26
CA LYS A 23 10.36 -6.28 -5.80
C LYS A 23 10.24 -6.14 -7.32
N LYS A 24 10.62 -7.18 -8.07
CA LYS A 24 10.54 -7.20 -9.55
C LYS A 24 9.12 -7.04 -10.08
N GLN A 25 8.11 -7.46 -9.34
CA GLN A 25 6.71 -7.28 -9.72
C GLN A 25 6.28 -5.82 -9.54
N ILE A 26 6.92 -5.08 -8.63
CA ILE A 26 6.55 -3.71 -8.25
C ILE A 26 7.24 -2.65 -9.09
N VAL A 27 8.50 -2.87 -9.49
CA VAL A 27 9.22 -1.98 -10.41
C VAL A 27 8.43 -1.82 -11.73
N GLY A 28 8.22 -0.58 -12.17
CA GLY A 28 7.45 -0.25 -13.38
C GLY A 28 6.57 0.98 -13.21
N ASN A 29 5.66 1.17 -14.17
CA ASN A 29 4.77 2.34 -14.20
C ASN A 29 3.44 2.04 -13.50
N TRP A 30 2.99 2.99 -12.69
CA TRP A 30 1.78 2.91 -11.89
C TRP A 30 0.92 4.15 -12.08
N THR A 31 -0.38 3.94 -12.12
CA THR A 31 -1.39 4.99 -12.11
C THR A 31 -2.00 5.10 -10.71
N PHE A 32 -1.89 6.29 -10.11
CA PHE A 32 -2.41 6.60 -8.78
C PHE A 32 -3.66 7.43 -8.92
N GLN A 33 -4.76 6.98 -8.34
CA GLN A 33 -6.04 7.69 -8.30
C GLN A 33 -6.28 8.19 -6.88
N ILE A 34 -6.30 9.51 -6.69
CA ILE A 34 -6.20 10.16 -5.38
C ILE A 34 -7.45 10.99 -5.12
N GLU A 35 -8.10 10.77 -3.98
CA GLU A 35 -9.26 11.53 -3.53
C GLU A 35 -8.89 12.94 -3.02
N ALA A 36 -9.88 13.80 -2.85
CA ALA A 36 -9.66 15.09 -2.21
C ALA A 36 -9.19 14.90 -0.75
N PRO A 37 -8.33 15.80 -0.22
CA PRO A 37 -7.88 15.71 1.16
C PRO A 37 -9.05 15.72 2.15
N SER A 38 -9.02 14.79 3.09
CA SER A 38 -9.99 14.70 4.17
C SER A 38 -9.58 15.62 5.33
N PRO A 39 -10.53 16.35 5.94
CA PRO A 39 -10.28 17.04 7.20
C PRO A 39 -10.17 16.07 8.39
N ASP A 40 -10.56 14.81 8.21
CA ASP A 40 -10.48 13.77 9.24
C ASP A 40 -9.07 13.16 9.29
N ALA A 41 -8.40 13.31 10.45
CA ALA A 41 -7.08 12.74 10.68
C ALA A 41 -7.11 11.22 10.89
N GLU A 42 -8.27 10.63 11.15
CA GLU A 42 -8.47 9.19 11.41
C GLU A 42 -9.10 8.46 10.22
N ILE A 43 -9.08 9.07 9.02
CA ILE A 43 -9.69 8.51 7.82
C ILE A 43 -9.17 7.08 7.53
N ASN A 44 -10.12 6.15 7.35
CA ASN A 44 -9.81 4.75 7.04
C ASN A 44 -9.88 4.48 5.53
N CYS A 45 -8.73 4.57 4.87
CA CYS A 45 -8.63 4.33 3.43
C CYS A 45 -8.71 2.84 3.05
N ILE A 46 -8.45 1.89 3.96
CA ILE A 46 -8.54 0.45 3.65
C ILE A 46 -9.99 0.01 3.42
N SER A 47 -10.92 0.57 4.21
CA SER A 47 -12.35 0.29 4.07
C SER A 47 -13.05 1.15 3.03
N HIS A 48 -12.36 2.14 2.44
CA HIS A 48 -12.91 2.88 1.32
C HIS A 48 -13.07 1.91 0.16
N GLY A 49 -14.33 1.75 -0.28
CA GLY A 49 -14.68 0.86 -1.38
C GLY A 49 -14.21 1.43 -2.72
N ILE A 50 -15.15 1.87 -3.55
CA ILE A 50 -14.80 2.55 -4.80
C ILE A 50 -14.37 3.98 -4.46
N ILE A 51 -13.11 4.30 -4.71
CA ILE A 51 -12.61 5.67 -4.57
C ILE A 51 -13.22 6.61 -5.61
N SER A 52 -13.44 7.86 -5.24
CA SER A 52 -13.88 8.95 -6.13
C SER A 52 -12.70 9.90 -6.40
N PRO A 53 -11.89 9.65 -7.44
CA PRO A 53 -10.65 10.37 -7.63
C PRO A 53 -10.89 11.85 -7.94
N ASN A 54 -10.21 12.71 -7.19
CA ASN A 54 -10.10 14.15 -7.46
C ASN A 54 -8.91 14.45 -8.39
N SER A 55 -7.87 13.61 -8.34
CA SER A 55 -6.68 13.74 -9.18
C SER A 55 -6.11 12.38 -9.57
N THR A 56 -5.28 12.37 -10.61
CA THR A 56 -4.58 11.17 -11.09
C THR A 56 -3.16 11.54 -11.45
N ILE A 57 -2.20 10.72 -11.04
CA ILE A 57 -0.78 10.88 -11.40
C ILE A 57 -0.21 9.55 -11.90
N HIS A 58 0.79 9.63 -12.78
CA HIS A 58 1.52 8.47 -13.29
C HIS A 58 2.93 8.46 -12.70
N VAL A 59 3.26 7.38 -12.00
CA VAL A 59 4.50 7.22 -11.24
C VAL A 59 5.30 6.06 -11.81
N SER A 60 6.55 6.31 -12.19
CA SER A 60 7.52 5.28 -12.55
C SER A 60 8.39 4.92 -11.34
N LEU A 61 8.39 3.65 -10.94
CA LEU A 61 9.23 3.10 -9.88
C LEU A 61 10.40 2.35 -10.50
N GLU A 62 11.61 2.89 -10.34
CA GLU A 62 12.85 2.37 -10.89
C GLU A 62 13.79 1.88 -9.79
N GLU A 63 14.64 0.92 -10.13
CA GLU A 63 15.71 0.48 -9.21
C GLU A 63 16.83 1.53 -9.08
N PRO A 64 17.51 1.61 -7.91
CA PRO A 64 17.22 0.83 -6.72
C PRO A 64 16.04 1.36 -5.90
N ASN A 65 15.76 2.66 -5.97
CA ASN A 65 14.79 3.36 -5.11
C ASN A 65 14.30 4.69 -5.71
N ILE A 66 14.22 4.82 -7.04
CA ILE A 66 13.89 6.08 -7.72
C ILE A 66 12.41 6.11 -8.10
N ALA A 67 11.68 7.17 -7.71
CA ALA A 67 10.30 7.41 -8.13
C ALA A 67 10.25 8.66 -9.02
N LYS A 68 9.56 8.61 -10.16
CA LYS A 68 9.44 9.74 -11.10
C LYS A 68 8.02 9.93 -11.57
N VAL A 69 7.63 11.17 -11.81
CA VAL A 69 6.39 11.53 -12.51
C VAL A 69 6.69 12.34 -13.78
N GLU A 70 5.76 12.38 -14.72
CA GLU A 70 5.97 12.97 -16.06
C GLU A 70 6.40 14.45 -16.05
N ASN A 71 5.96 15.21 -15.05
CA ASN A 71 6.29 16.64 -14.91
C ASN A 71 7.73 16.90 -14.42
N GLY A 72 8.53 15.85 -14.23
CA GLY A 72 9.94 15.93 -13.85
C GLY A 72 10.21 15.94 -12.35
N VAL A 73 9.18 15.83 -11.49
CA VAL A 73 9.39 15.60 -10.06
C VAL A 73 9.98 14.20 -9.85
N ILE A 74 11.11 14.16 -9.15
CA ILE A 74 11.84 12.94 -8.79
C ILE A 74 11.84 12.82 -7.28
N GLY A 75 11.64 11.60 -6.79
CA GLY A 75 11.70 11.26 -5.39
C GLY A 75 12.23 9.85 -5.18
N THR A 76 11.85 9.24 -4.07
CA THR A 76 12.34 7.91 -3.70
C THR A 76 11.20 6.98 -3.34
N TRP A 77 11.42 5.68 -3.52
CA TRP A 77 10.50 4.66 -3.03
C TRP A 77 11.25 3.56 -2.31
N THR A 78 10.58 2.93 -1.37
CA THR A 78 11.00 1.67 -0.79
C THR A 78 9.84 0.70 -0.80
N MET A 79 10.19 -0.57 -0.94
CA MET A 79 9.28 -1.65 -0.62
C MET A 79 9.12 -1.73 0.90
N ILE A 80 7.93 -2.11 1.34
CA ILE A 80 7.65 -2.51 2.72
C ILE A 80 7.55 -4.03 2.71
N GLU A 81 8.67 -4.67 2.99
CA GLU A 81 8.85 -6.13 2.90
C GLU A 81 8.24 -6.74 1.64
N VAL A 82 7.15 -7.52 1.77
CA VAL A 82 6.40 -8.10 0.66
C VAL A 82 4.96 -7.59 0.59
N GLU A 83 4.66 -6.59 1.43
CA GLU A 83 3.29 -6.21 1.79
C GLU A 83 2.84 -4.90 1.14
N GLY A 84 3.78 -4.00 0.83
CA GLY A 84 3.42 -2.69 0.29
C GLY A 84 4.60 -1.88 -0.23
N PHE A 85 4.34 -0.59 -0.44
CA PHE A 85 5.36 0.40 -0.76
C PHE A 85 5.14 1.71 0.00
N SER A 86 6.25 2.44 0.16
CA SER A 86 6.27 3.81 0.65
C SER A 86 7.03 4.67 -0.35
N ILE A 87 6.41 5.75 -0.83
CA ILE A 87 6.94 6.59 -1.90
C ILE A 87 6.93 8.04 -1.43
N TYR A 88 8.07 8.71 -1.53
CA TYR A 88 8.19 10.16 -1.36
C TYR A 88 8.39 10.80 -2.73
N LEU A 89 7.51 11.72 -3.12
CA LEU A 89 7.56 12.46 -4.40
C LEU A 89 7.34 13.95 -4.14
N GLY A 90 8.42 14.74 -4.25
CA GLY A 90 8.36 16.15 -3.85
C GLY A 90 8.11 16.30 -2.36
N ASP A 91 7.03 16.98 -2.00
CA ASP A 91 6.54 17.10 -0.62
C ASP A 91 5.52 16.00 -0.23
N GLU A 92 5.04 15.19 -1.17
CA GLU A 92 4.00 14.19 -0.87
C GLU A 92 4.60 12.82 -0.50
N HIS A 93 4.02 12.19 0.51
CA HIS A 93 4.26 10.80 0.89
C HIS A 93 3.04 9.95 0.50
N TYR A 94 3.28 8.78 -0.07
CA TYR A 94 2.26 7.78 -0.40
C TYR A 94 2.61 6.45 0.26
N PHE A 95 1.66 5.88 0.99
CA PHE A 95 1.77 4.57 1.61
C PHE A 95 0.57 3.71 1.22
N ALA A 96 0.83 2.50 0.71
CA ALA A 96 -0.23 1.52 0.47
C ALA A 96 0.30 0.09 0.61
N LEU A 97 -0.61 -0.80 1.00
CA LEU A 97 -0.42 -2.25 0.99
C LEU A 97 -0.89 -2.83 -0.34
N PHE A 98 -0.32 -3.95 -0.78
CA PHE A 98 -0.72 -4.66 -2.00
C PHE A 98 -2.06 -5.36 -1.82
N GLN A 99 -2.81 -5.43 -2.91
CA GLN A 99 -4.10 -6.09 -2.94
C GLN A 99 -3.93 -7.61 -2.86
N TYR A 100 -4.76 -8.25 -2.04
CA TYR A 100 -4.93 -9.69 -2.01
C TYR A 100 -6.41 -10.03 -1.78
N VAL A 101 -6.81 -11.25 -2.13
CA VAL A 101 -8.17 -11.75 -1.89
C VAL A 101 -8.07 -13.10 -1.17
N GLU A 102 -8.85 -13.24 -0.11
CA GLU A 102 -9.06 -14.52 0.57
C GLU A 102 -10.12 -15.33 -0.19
N THR A 103 -9.82 -16.60 -0.46
CA THR A 103 -10.75 -17.55 -1.09
C THR A 103 -10.51 -18.95 -0.54
N GLU A 104 -11.32 -19.92 -0.93
CA GLU A 104 -11.11 -21.34 -0.64
C GLU A 104 -10.66 -22.09 -1.89
N ASP A 105 -9.82 -23.11 -1.72
CA ASP A 105 -9.51 -24.08 -2.76
C ASP A 105 -10.59 -25.18 -2.89
N GLU A 106 -10.40 -26.13 -3.80
CA GLU A 106 -11.35 -27.23 -4.02
C GLU A 106 -11.56 -28.13 -2.78
N SER A 107 -10.63 -28.10 -1.82
CA SER A 107 -10.69 -28.85 -0.57
C SER A 107 -11.35 -28.06 0.58
N GLY A 108 -11.75 -26.81 0.34
CA GLY A 108 -12.28 -25.91 1.35
C GLY A 108 -11.21 -25.27 2.23
N GLN A 109 -9.93 -25.31 1.81
CA GLN A 109 -8.84 -24.67 2.55
C GLN A 109 -8.71 -23.21 2.13
N THR A 110 -8.60 -22.31 3.12
CA THR A 110 -8.32 -20.88 2.89
C THR A 110 -7.00 -20.70 2.17
N ILE A 111 -7.04 -19.98 1.05
CA ILE A 111 -5.89 -19.55 0.26
C ILE A 111 -5.99 -18.05 -0.05
N TYR A 112 -4.84 -17.43 -0.33
CA TYR A 112 -4.75 -16.01 -0.65
C TYR A 112 -4.22 -15.80 -2.06
N ILE A 113 -4.96 -15.04 -2.87
CA ILE A 113 -4.57 -14.65 -4.22
C ILE A 113 -3.96 -13.25 -4.15
N ASN A 114 -2.69 -13.13 -4.55
CA ASN A 114 -1.91 -11.89 -4.52
C ASN A 114 -2.05 -11.12 -5.83
N TYR A 115 -2.49 -9.86 -5.76
CA TYR A 115 -2.58 -8.93 -6.89
C TYR A 115 -1.49 -7.87 -6.78
N CYS A 116 -0.25 -8.26 -7.03
CA CYS A 116 0.93 -7.39 -6.88
C CYS A 116 1.01 -6.22 -7.87
N ASN A 117 0.07 -6.13 -8.80
CA ASN A 117 -0.10 -4.99 -9.72
C ASN A 117 -1.18 -4.01 -9.21
N GLN A 118 -1.72 -4.20 -8.02
CA GLN A 118 -2.77 -3.38 -7.44
C GLN A 118 -2.45 -3.10 -5.97
N SER A 119 -2.80 -1.91 -5.50
CA SER A 119 -2.81 -1.61 -4.07
C SER A 119 -4.22 -1.75 -3.51
N ARG A 120 -4.30 -1.98 -2.20
CA ARG A 120 -5.48 -1.63 -1.41
C ARG A 120 -5.59 -0.11 -1.34
N GLY A 121 -6.64 0.39 -0.69
CA GLY A 121 -6.69 1.80 -0.31
C GLY A 121 -5.52 2.17 0.59
N GLY A 122 -4.83 3.25 0.22
CA GLY A 122 -3.67 3.79 0.91
C GLY A 122 -3.86 5.27 1.28
N TRP A 123 -2.86 5.83 1.95
CA TRP A 123 -2.85 7.20 2.45
C TRP A 123 -1.79 8.04 1.75
N SER A 124 -2.16 9.26 1.35
CA SER A 124 -1.20 10.28 0.94
C SER A 124 -1.30 11.54 1.80
N ASN A 125 -0.18 12.21 2.02
CA ASN A 125 -0.10 13.48 2.75
C ASN A 125 1.18 14.27 2.40
N LYS A 126 1.15 15.59 2.60
CA LYS A 126 2.28 16.51 2.33
C LYS A 126 3.29 16.70 3.46
N ASP A 127 2.89 16.48 4.70
CA ASP A 127 3.75 16.76 5.86
C ASP A 127 4.24 15.44 6.46
N VAL A 128 5.55 15.18 6.40
CA VAL A 128 6.16 13.96 6.95
C VAL A 128 6.48 14.05 8.44
N ILE A 129 6.41 15.26 9.03
CA ILE A 129 6.72 15.52 10.43
C ILE A 129 5.42 15.61 11.25
N LYS A 130 4.40 16.29 10.71
CA LYS A 130 3.06 16.42 11.30
C LYS A 130 1.99 16.21 10.23
N PRO A 131 1.83 14.97 9.75
CA PRO A 131 0.88 14.67 8.68
C PRO A 131 -0.53 15.09 9.08
N GLN A 132 -1.16 15.87 8.21
CA GLN A 132 -2.53 16.34 8.28
C GLN A 132 -3.11 16.32 6.87
N ASN A 133 -4.44 16.39 6.77
CA ASN A 133 -5.16 16.43 5.50
C ASN A 133 -4.84 15.23 4.60
N TYR A 134 -5.01 14.02 5.13
CA TYR A 134 -4.77 12.79 4.38
C TYR A 134 -5.74 12.66 3.21
N SER A 135 -5.25 12.19 2.08
CA SER A 135 -6.06 11.72 0.97
C SER A 135 -6.01 10.20 0.92
N CYS A 136 -7.15 9.57 0.61
CA CYS A 136 -7.13 8.17 0.21
C CYS A 136 -6.74 8.04 -1.25
N PHE A 137 -6.04 6.96 -1.58
CA PHE A 137 -5.71 6.64 -2.97
C PHE A 137 -5.68 5.13 -3.21
N VAL A 138 -5.78 4.74 -4.48
CA VAL A 138 -5.38 3.40 -4.95
C VAL A 138 -4.39 3.53 -6.09
N ALA A 139 -3.56 2.51 -6.27
CA ALA A 139 -2.57 2.44 -7.33
C ALA A 139 -2.74 1.15 -8.14
N THR A 140 -2.66 1.27 -9.46
CA THR A 140 -2.66 0.12 -10.39
C THR A 140 -1.43 0.21 -11.28
N LYS A 141 -0.69 -0.89 -11.41
CA LYS A 141 0.45 -1.01 -12.32
C LYS A 141 -0.06 -1.16 -13.75
N ASP A 142 0.52 -0.39 -14.67
CA ASP A 142 0.15 -0.44 -16.07
C ASP A 142 0.57 -1.79 -16.68
N SER A 143 -0.31 -2.40 -17.47
CA SER A 143 -0.16 -3.76 -18.02
C SER A 143 0.97 -3.94 -19.05
N SER A 144 1.74 -2.89 -19.34
CA SER A 144 2.72 -2.81 -20.44
C SER A 144 4.16 -2.52 -19.99
N SER A 145 4.53 -2.82 -18.74
CA SER A 145 5.91 -2.63 -18.23
C SER A 145 6.53 -3.93 -17.72
#